data_AF-A0A920NZK7-F1
#
_entry.id   AF-A0A920NZK7-F1
#
_cell.length_a   1.000
_cell.length_b   1.000
_cell.length_c   1.000
_cell.angle_alpha   90.00
_cell.angle_beta   90.00
_cell.angle_gamma   90.00
#
_symmetry.space_group_name_H-M   'P 1'
#
loop_
_entity.id
_entity.type
_entity.pdbx_description
1 polymer ?
#
loop_
_entity_poly.entity_id
_entity_poly.type
_entity_poly.pdbx_seq_one_letter_code
_entity_poly.pdbx_strand_id
1 'polypeptide(L)'
;MNRIISIDVFRALTMVLMIWVNDFWTLKSIPKWLKHASTGEDYLGFSDVIFPWFLFVMGMSIPFAFEDRIKKGETTIIIWAHIVLRSIALIVMGLFHMNMEMYNHKTSIFPKGPIYVIISTSAFFMIWNMYPQTDQKKQNLFKALRITGVLILIGMFLSFSGKSYDGKEIGFETHWWGILGLIGWVYLIAGSAFLFIKNSLMGTFVAFFVCLGLKHY
;
A
#
# COMPACT_ATOMS: atom_id res chain seq x y z
N MET A 1 19.40 -3.77 -19.20
CA MET A 1 20.00 -3.07 -18.04
C MET A 1 19.95 -4.02 -16.86
N ASN A 2 21.06 -4.16 -16.14
CA ASN A 2 21.13 -5.07 -15.00
C ASN A 2 20.32 -4.53 -13.82
N ARG A 3 19.71 -5.45 -13.06
CA ARG A 3 19.01 -5.18 -11.81
C ARG A 3 19.94 -4.42 -10.85
N ILE A 4 19.49 -3.26 -10.35
CA ILE A 4 20.29 -2.46 -9.42
C ILE A 4 20.11 -3.05 -8.02
N ILE A 5 21.02 -3.95 -7.65
CA ILE A 5 20.99 -4.67 -6.36
C ILE A 5 20.92 -3.70 -5.18
N SER A 6 21.64 -2.57 -5.25
CA SER A 6 21.64 -1.56 -4.19
C SER A 6 20.25 -1.00 -3.88
N ILE A 7 19.40 -0.79 -4.90
CA ILE A 7 18.02 -0.30 -4.71
C ILE A 7 17.17 -1.36 -4.02
N ASP A 8 17.34 -2.62 -4.42
CA ASP A 8 16.59 -3.72 -3.82
C ASP A 8 16.98 -3.98 -2.37
N VAL A 9 18.28 -3.93 -2.05
CA VAL A 9 18.79 -4.07 -0.67
C VAL A 9 18.31 -2.90 0.18
N PHE A 10 18.42 -1.66 -0.32
CA PHE A 10 18.00 -0.49 0.43
C PHE A 10 16.48 -0.44 0.64
N ARG A 11 15.69 -0.91 -0.33
CA ARG A 11 14.24 -1.11 -0.19
C ARG A 11 13.91 -2.14 0.89
N ALA A 12 14.56 -3.29 0.89
CA ALA A 12 14.35 -4.32 1.90
C ALA A 12 14.73 -3.79 3.30
N LEU A 13 15.85 -3.09 3.41
CA LEU A 13 16.31 -2.47 4.65
C LEU A 13 15.30 -1.46 5.19
N THR A 14 14.84 -0.52 4.35
CA THR A 14 13.85 0.49 4.76
C THR A 14 12.52 -0.13 5.17
N MET A 15 12.06 -1.21 4.54
CA MET A 15 10.87 -1.95 4.97
C MET A 15 11.04 -2.59 6.36
N VAL A 16 12.20 -3.21 6.62
CA VAL A 16 12.50 -3.79 7.94
C VAL A 16 12.57 -2.70 9.00
N LEU A 17 13.26 -1.59 8.70
CA LEU A 17 13.36 -0.45 9.60
C LEU A 17 11.98 0.15 9.90
N MET A 18 11.10 0.27 8.91
CA MET A 18 9.73 0.77 9.10
C MET A 18 8.94 -0.10 10.07
N ILE A 19 9.06 -1.43 10.00
CA ILE A 19 8.42 -2.33 10.96
C ILE A 19 9.03 -2.15 12.36
N TRP A 20 10.35 -2.07 12.43
CA TRP A 20 11.09 -1.96 13.68
C TRP A 20 10.79 -0.67 14.45
N VAL A 21 10.87 0.49 13.78
CA VAL A 21 10.59 1.79 14.41
C VAL A 21 9.12 1.94 14.81
N ASN A 22 8.21 1.30 14.06
CA ASN A 22 6.79 1.30 14.37
C ASN A 22 6.42 0.42 15.57
N ASP A 23 7.36 -0.36 16.12
CA ASP A 23 7.14 -1.13 17.36
C ASP A 23 7.69 -0.40 18.60
N PHE A 24 8.37 0.74 18.43
CA PHE A 24 8.97 1.47 19.56
C PHE A 24 7.96 2.05 20.55
N TRP A 25 6.70 2.22 20.17
CA TRP A 25 5.67 2.69 21.10
C TRP A 25 5.24 1.61 22.12
N THR A 26 5.48 0.32 21.85
CA THR A 26 5.14 -0.79 22.76
C THR A 26 6.23 -1.04 23.81
N LEU A 27 7.45 -0.60 23.54
CA LEU A 27 8.63 -0.81 24.39
C LEU A 27 8.83 0.34 25.40
N LYS A 28 9.21 -0.02 26.63
CA LYS A 28 9.57 0.94 27.69
C LYS A 28 11.09 1.15 27.71
N SER A 29 11.54 2.35 28.07
CA SER A 29 12.96 2.71 28.24
C SER A 29 13.84 2.75 26.98
N ILE A 30 13.29 3.14 25.83
CA ILE A 30 14.08 3.35 24.60
C ILE A 30 14.82 4.70 24.65
N PRO A 31 16.09 4.76 24.19
CA PRO A 31 16.84 6.01 24.03
C PRO A 31 16.06 7.09 23.25
N LYS A 32 16.15 8.35 23.70
CA LYS A 32 15.42 9.48 23.09
C LYS A 32 15.69 9.60 21.58
N TRP A 33 16.92 9.28 21.14
CA TRP A 33 17.31 9.40 19.74
C TRP A 33 16.68 8.40 18.77
N LEU A 34 16.14 7.31 19.28
CA LEU A 34 15.43 6.32 18.50
C LEU A 34 13.93 6.64 18.37
N LYS A 35 13.40 7.57 19.17
CA LYS A 35 11.98 7.91 19.17
C LYS A 35 11.70 9.09 18.24
N HIS A 36 10.43 9.25 17.86
CA HIS A 36 9.95 10.45 17.20
C HIS A 36 10.22 11.69 18.06
N ALA A 37 10.60 12.78 17.40
CA ALA A 37 10.65 14.08 18.04
C ALA A 37 9.26 14.48 18.57
N SER A 38 9.22 15.05 19.78
CA SER A 38 7.98 15.58 20.32
C SER A 38 7.63 16.93 19.67
N THR A 39 6.34 17.25 19.64
CA THR A 39 5.83 18.49 19.04
C THR A 39 6.49 19.71 19.70
N GLY A 40 7.19 20.53 18.90
CA GLY A 40 7.84 21.77 19.36
C GLY A 40 9.30 21.62 19.81
N GLU A 41 9.88 20.42 19.75
CA GLU A 41 11.33 20.25 19.91
C GLU A 41 12.04 20.42 18.56
N ASP A 42 13.16 21.16 18.55
CA ASP A 42 14.10 21.19 17.43
C ASP A 42 14.96 19.92 17.43
N TYR A 43 14.30 18.80 17.16
CA TYR A 43 14.86 17.47 17.22
C TYR A 43 14.39 16.63 16.03
N LEU A 44 15.26 15.73 15.58
CA LEU A 44 14.98 14.77 14.53
C LEU A 44 15.39 13.39 15.04
N GLY A 45 14.40 12.56 15.32
CA GLY A 45 14.62 11.19 15.75
C GLY A 45 15.02 10.28 14.60
N PHE A 46 15.65 9.16 14.90
CA PHE A 46 15.98 8.14 13.89
C PHE A 46 14.72 7.70 13.11
N SER A 47 13.59 7.50 13.80
CA SER A 47 12.31 7.14 13.19
C SER A 47 11.78 8.17 12.19
N ASP A 48 12.08 9.45 12.40
CA ASP A 48 11.62 10.55 11.53
C ASP A 48 12.34 10.55 10.17
N VAL A 49 13.52 9.92 10.09
CA VAL A 49 14.32 9.81 8.87
C VAL A 49 13.95 8.57 8.04
N ILE A 50 13.48 7.49 8.68
CA ILE A 50 13.16 6.23 8.00
C ILE A 50 12.02 6.40 6.99
N PHE A 51 10.98 7.14 7.34
CA PHE A 51 9.84 7.34 6.45
C PHE A 51 10.21 8.11 5.16
N PRO A 52 10.95 9.23 5.20
CA PRO A 52 11.53 9.86 4.01
C PRO A 52 12.38 8.92 3.15
N TRP A 53 13.24 8.10 3.77
CA TRP A 53 14.04 7.12 3.03
C TRP A 53 13.17 6.09 2.32
N PHE A 54 12.15 5.56 2.99
CA PHE A 54 11.19 4.65 2.39
C PHE A 54 10.50 5.28 1.17
N LEU A 55 9.99 6.52 1.29
CA LEU A 55 9.34 7.22 0.18
C LEU A 55 10.28 7.46 -0.99
N PHE A 56 11.53 7.83 -0.72
CA PHE A 56 12.53 8.06 -1.76
C PHE A 56 12.81 6.78 -2.57
N VAL A 57 13.04 5.65 -1.90
CA VAL A 57 13.31 4.38 -2.58
C VAL A 57 12.10 3.85 -3.32
N MET A 58 10.92 3.95 -2.71
CA MET A 58 9.67 3.56 -3.36
C MET A 58 9.41 4.41 -4.61
N GLY A 59 9.66 5.72 -4.55
CA GLY A 59 9.57 6.63 -5.69
C GLY A 59 10.53 6.27 -6.82
N MET A 60 11.81 6.02 -6.51
CA MET A 60 12.79 5.60 -7.52
C MET A 60 12.46 4.23 -8.15
N SER A 61 11.83 3.32 -7.40
CA SER A 61 11.51 1.98 -7.90
C SER A 61 10.48 1.99 -9.04
N ILE A 62 9.65 3.04 -9.13
CA ILE A 62 8.61 3.21 -10.14
C ILE A 62 9.19 3.35 -11.56
N PRO A 63 10.00 4.37 -11.88
CA PRO A 63 10.56 4.55 -13.23
C PRO A 63 11.46 3.38 -13.64
N PHE A 64 12.28 2.84 -12.73
CA PHE A 64 13.12 1.68 -13.03
C PHE A 64 12.31 0.44 -13.43
N ALA A 65 11.19 0.17 -12.75
CA ALA A 65 10.32 -0.95 -13.08
C ALA A 65 9.63 -0.78 -14.44
N PHE A 66 9.30 0.43 -14.83
CA PHE A 66 8.64 0.69 -16.12
C PHE A 66 9.62 0.74 -17.28
N GLU A 67 10.81 1.29 -17.12
CA GLU A 67 11.83 1.22 -18.16
C GLU A 67 12.18 -0.21 -18.55
N ASP A 68 12.21 -1.14 -17.58
CA ASP A 68 12.45 -2.56 -17.84
C ASP A 68 11.33 -3.18 -18.68
N ARG A 69 10.06 -2.81 -18.43
CA ARG A 69 8.89 -3.25 -19.22
C ARG A 69 8.85 -2.66 -20.62
N ILE A 70 9.18 -1.37 -20.75
CA ILE A 70 9.28 -0.69 -22.05
C ILE A 70 10.38 -1.33 -22.89
N LYS A 71 11.54 -1.66 -22.30
CA LYS A 71 12.65 -2.36 -22.98
C LYS A 71 12.26 -3.78 -23.43
N LYS A 72 11.33 -4.42 -22.74
CA LYS A 72 10.76 -5.73 -23.11
C LYS A 72 9.71 -5.63 -24.23
N GLY A 73 9.40 -4.43 -24.72
CA GLY A 73 8.45 -4.21 -25.81
C GLY A 73 6.98 -4.24 -25.39
N GLU A 74 6.66 -4.14 -24.09
CA GLU A 74 5.26 -4.04 -23.65
C GLU A 74 4.64 -2.72 -24.12
N THR A 75 3.39 -2.77 -24.57
CA THR A 75 2.68 -1.56 -25.01
C THR A 75 2.34 -0.67 -23.82
N THR A 76 2.30 0.64 -24.05
CA THR A 76 1.95 1.65 -23.04
C THR A 76 0.64 1.32 -22.32
N ILE A 77 -0.36 0.79 -23.06
CA ILE A 77 -1.68 0.43 -22.53
C ILE A 77 -1.56 -0.73 -21.53
N ILE A 78 -0.74 -1.75 -21.83
CA ILE A 78 -0.53 -2.90 -20.94
C ILE A 78 0.17 -2.45 -19.65
N ILE A 79 1.18 -1.57 -19.77
CA ILE A 79 1.89 -1.01 -18.61
C ILE A 79 0.91 -0.18 -17.76
N TRP A 80 0.10 0.67 -18.38
CA TRP A 80 -0.89 1.49 -17.67
C TRP A 80 -1.94 0.63 -16.96
N ALA A 81 -2.49 -0.39 -17.63
CA ALA A 81 -3.42 -1.33 -17.02
C ALA A 81 -2.79 -2.05 -15.81
N HIS A 82 -1.51 -2.41 -15.89
CA HIS A 82 -0.78 -2.98 -14.76
C HIS A 82 -0.65 -2.00 -13.59
N ILE A 83 -0.40 -0.71 -13.88
CA ILE A 83 -0.35 0.36 -12.86
C ILE A 83 -1.69 0.48 -12.16
N VAL A 84 -2.77 0.60 -12.93
CA VAL A 84 -4.13 0.76 -12.41
C VAL A 84 -4.54 -0.43 -11.54
N LEU A 85 -4.36 -1.66 -12.04
CA LEU A 85 -4.71 -2.87 -11.30
C LEU A 85 -3.94 -2.99 -9.97
N ARG A 86 -2.65 -2.66 -9.98
CA ARG A 86 -1.83 -2.68 -8.76
C ARG A 86 -2.21 -1.56 -7.78
N SER A 87 -2.55 -0.39 -8.30
CA SER A 87 -3.01 0.74 -7.48
C SER A 87 -4.35 0.41 -6.79
N ILE A 88 -5.30 -0.14 -7.55
CA ILE A 88 -6.59 -0.59 -7.01
C ILE A 88 -6.38 -1.65 -5.93
N ALA A 89 -5.48 -2.61 -6.15
CA ALA A 89 -5.15 -3.63 -5.15
C ALA A 89 -4.70 -3.00 -3.81
N LEU A 90 -3.76 -2.05 -3.88
CA LEU A 90 -3.23 -1.35 -2.71
C LEU A 90 -4.29 -0.48 -2.01
N ILE A 91 -5.12 0.21 -2.79
CA ILE A 91 -6.22 1.04 -2.27
C ILE A 91 -7.26 0.18 -1.55
N VAL A 92 -7.69 -0.94 -2.15
CA VAL A 92 -8.65 -1.86 -1.53
C VAL A 92 -8.06 -2.47 -0.26
N MET A 93 -6.81 -2.93 -0.28
CA MET A 93 -6.15 -3.46 0.91
C MET A 93 -6.05 -2.39 2.02
N GLY A 94 -5.67 -1.15 1.68
CA GLY A 94 -5.61 -0.04 2.64
C GLY A 94 -6.97 0.29 3.27
N LEU A 95 -8.02 0.32 2.44
CA LEU A 95 -9.38 0.62 2.87
C LEU A 95 -9.93 -0.42 3.84
N PHE A 96 -9.72 -1.70 3.54
CA PHE A 96 -10.10 -2.78 4.45
C PHE A 96 -9.27 -2.77 5.73
N HIS A 97 -7.95 -2.56 5.64
CA HIS A 97 -7.07 -2.51 6.82
C HIS A 97 -7.50 -1.43 7.81
N MET A 98 -7.88 -0.25 7.31
CA MET A 98 -8.40 0.82 8.17
C MET A 98 -9.75 0.45 8.81
N ASN A 99 -10.68 -0.12 8.05
CA ASN A 99 -11.97 -0.52 8.59
C ASN A 99 -11.83 -1.65 9.64
N MET A 100 -10.81 -2.51 9.53
CA MET A 100 -10.51 -3.54 10.54
C MET A 100 -10.17 -2.95 11.91
N GLU A 101 -9.51 -1.79 11.96
CA GLU A 101 -9.16 -1.11 13.23
C GLU A 101 -10.42 -0.59 13.96
N MET A 102 -11.46 -0.23 13.21
CA MET A 102 -12.74 0.29 13.74
C MET A 102 -13.80 -0.81 13.95
N TYR A 103 -13.40 -2.08 13.85
CA TYR A 103 -14.31 -3.22 13.88
C TYR A 103 -14.92 -3.42 15.28
N ASN A 104 -16.25 -3.41 15.37
CA ASN A 104 -16.93 -3.59 16.65
C ASN A 104 -17.23 -5.06 16.96
N HIS A 105 -16.67 -5.55 18.07
CA HIS A 105 -16.87 -6.93 18.55
C HIS A 105 -18.26 -7.23 19.12
N LYS A 106 -19.08 -6.20 19.43
CA LYS A 106 -20.37 -6.38 20.12
C LYS A 106 -21.58 -6.51 19.20
N THR A 107 -21.51 -6.00 17.96
CA THR A 107 -22.67 -5.97 17.02
C THR A 107 -22.40 -6.71 15.71
N SER A 108 -21.15 -7.04 15.42
CA SER A 108 -20.82 -7.73 14.18
C SER A 108 -21.05 -9.24 14.25
N ILE A 109 -21.37 -9.83 13.10
CA ILE A 109 -21.67 -11.26 12.92
C ILE A 109 -20.50 -12.15 13.39
N PHE A 110 -19.25 -11.68 13.29
CA PHE A 110 -18.09 -12.42 13.81
C PHE A 110 -17.76 -12.00 15.25
N PRO A 111 -17.82 -12.93 16.22
CA PRO A 111 -17.71 -12.62 17.64
C PRO A 111 -16.30 -12.20 18.10
N LYS A 112 -15.28 -12.27 17.22
CA LYS A 112 -13.89 -11.93 17.53
C LYS A 112 -13.28 -11.14 16.37
N GLY A 113 -12.91 -9.87 16.59
CA GLY A 113 -12.24 -9.03 15.59
C GLY A 113 -11.02 -9.66 14.90
N PRO A 114 -10.16 -10.45 15.59
CA PRO A 114 -9.05 -11.14 14.94
C PRO A 114 -9.47 -12.08 13.81
N ILE A 115 -10.66 -12.70 13.87
CA ILE A 115 -11.14 -13.61 12.82
C ILE A 115 -11.42 -12.85 11.54
N TYR A 116 -12.07 -11.69 11.63
CA TYR A 116 -12.34 -10.82 10.49
C TYR A 116 -11.03 -10.38 9.80
N VAL A 117 -10.02 -10.01 10.60
CA VAL A 117 -8.68 -9.64 10.11
C VAL A 117 -8.00 -10.81 9.40
N ILE A 118 -7.99 -12.01 10.01
CA ILE A 118 -7.34 -13.20 9.45
C ILE A 118 -8.01 -13.61 8.13
N ILE A 119 -9.35 -13.62 8.06
CA ILE A 119 -10.10 -14.00 6.86
C ILE A 119 -9.83 -13.00 5.73
N SER A 120 -9.96 -11.70 6.02
CA SER A 120 -9.72 -10.64 5.04
C SER A 120 -8.28 -10.65 4.53
N THR A 121 -7.31 -10.83 5.43
CA THR A 121 -5.89 -10.93 5.08
C THR A 121 -5.62 -12.17 4.22
N SER A 122 -6.20 -13.31 4.57
CA SER A 122 -6.07 -14.54 3.77
C SER A 122 -6.67 -14.36 2.37
N ALA A 123 -7.79 -13.65 2.25
CA ALA A 123 -8.40 -13.32 0.97
C ALA A 123 -7.49 -12.43 0.11
N PHE A 124 -6.76 -11.47 0.70
CA PHE A 124 -5.76 -10.69 -0.05
C PHE A 124 -4.66 -11.55 -0.65
N PHE A 125 -4.13 -12.50 0.12
CA PHE A 125 -3.17 -13.47 -0.41
C PHE A 125 -3.80 -14.31 -1.52
N MET A 126 -5.04 -14.78 -1.37
CA MET A 126 -5.71 -15.56 -2.44
C MET A 126 -5.86 -14.77 -3.75
N ILE A 127 -6.17 -13.47 -3.69
CA ILE A 127 -6.37 -12.64 -4.88
C ILE A 127 -5.04 -12.26 -5.54
N TRP A 128 -4.10 -11.72 -4.74
CA TRP A 128 -2.91 -11.04 -5.24
C TRP A 128 -1.61 -11.83 -5.11
N ASN A 129 -1.65 -13.10 -4.71
CA ASN A 129 -0.47 -13.95 -4.72
C ASN A 129 0.07 -14.19 -6.16
N MET A 130 1.39 -14.37 -6.24
CA MET A 130 2.10 -14.68 -7.47
C MET A 130 1.98 -16.18 -7.79
N TYR A 131 0.94 -16.54 -8.54
CA TYR A 131 0.75 -17.91 -8.98
C TYR A 131 1.67 -18.28 -10.14
N PRO A 132 2.42 -19.40 -10.06
CA PRO A 132 3.29 -19.85 -11.13
C PRO A 132 2.50 -20.29 -12.36
N GLN A 133 3.03 -20.03 -13.56
CA GLN A 133 2.45 -20.53 -14.81
C GLN A 133 2.68 -22.05 -14.89
N THR A 134 1.64 -22.84 -14.68
CA THR A 134 1.68 -24.32 -14.71
C THR A 134 0.60 -24.89 -15.64
N ASP A 135 0.46 -26.22 -15.68
CA ASP A 135 -0.60 -26.95 -16.38
C ASP A 135 -2.01 -26.36 -16.24
N GLN A 136 -2.82 -26.54 -17.27
CA GLN A 136 -4.18 -26.00 -17.37
C GLN A 136 -5.07 -26.28 -16.14
N LYS A 137 -4.96 -27.48 -15.54
CA LYS A 137 -5.71 -27.83 -14.31
C LYS A 137 -5.31 -26.95 -13.12
N LYS A 138 -4.02 -26.66 -12.96
CA LYS A 138 -3.52 -25.78 -11.88
C LYS A 138 -3.84 -24.31 -12.17
N GLN A 139 -3.88 -23.89 -13.44
CA GLN A 139 -4.34 -22.55 -13.80
C GLN A 139 -5.82 -22.32 -13.44
N ASN A 140 -6.68 -23.30 -13.71
CA ASN A 140 -8.09 -23.22 -13.32
C ASN A 140 -8.24 -23.19 -11.79
N LEU A 141 -7.44 -23.96 -11.05
CA LEU A 141 -7.40 -23.89 -9.60
C LEU A 141 -6.99 -22.49 -9.08
N PHE A 142 -5.95 -21.87 -9.65
CA PHE A 142 -5.54 -20.53 -9.25
C PHE A 142 -6.58 -19.46 -9.60
N LYS A 143 -7.27 -19.59 -10.74
CA LYS A 143 -8.41 -18.73 -11.08
C LYS A 143 -9.55 -18.90 -10.06
N ALA A 144 -9.90 -20.14 -9.71
CA ALA A 144 -10.91 -20.42 -8.69
C ALA A 144 -10.51 -19.79 -7.34
N LEU A 145 -9.24 -19.93 -6.93
CA LEU A 145 -8.73 -19.37 -5.68
C LEU A 145 -8.86 -17.83 -5.64
N ARG A 146 -8.57 -17.15 -6.76
CA ARG A 146 -8.77 -15.70 -6.89
C ARG A 146 -10.25 -15.32 -6.77
N ILE A 147 -11.13 -16.03 -7.46
CA ILE A 147 -12.58 -15.77 -7.41
C ILE A 147 -13.11 -15.99 -5.99
N THR A 148 -12.72 -17.08 -5.34
CA THR A 148 -13.06 -17.36 -3.94
C THR A 148 -12.58 -16.25 -3.03
N GLY A 149 -11.34 -15.75 -3.19
CA GLY A 149 -10.83 -14.61 -2.44
C GLY A 149 -11.67 -13.35 -2.62
N VAL A 150 -12.09 -13.03 -3.86
CA VAL A 150 -12.97 -11.88 -4.13
C VAL A 150 -14.33 -12.05 -3.45
N LEU A 151 -14.94 -13.23 -3.53
CA LEU A 151 -16.21 -13.52 -2.87
C LEU A 151 -16.10 -13.40 -1.34
N ILE A 152 -15.00 -13.84 -0.75
CA ILE A 152 -14.72 -13.66 0.68
C ILE A 152 -14.66 -12.17 1.02
N LEU A 153 -13.92 -11.35 0.27
CA LEU A 153 -13.85 -9.91 0.53
C LEU A 153 -15.21 -9.23 0.40
N ILE A 154 -16.00 -9.58 -0.61
CA ILE A 154 -17.37 -9.04 -0.76
C ILE A 154 -18.23 -9.43 0.45
N GLY A 155 -18.14 -10.69 0.90
CA GLY A 155 -18.81 -11.14 2.12
C GLY A 155 -18.37 -10.37 3.36
N MET A 156 -17.07 -10.11 3.51
CA MET A 156 -16.51 -9.32 4.62
C MET A 156 -16.94 -7.85 4.56
N PHE A 157 -17.07 -7.27 3.37
CA PHE A 157 -17.58 -5.92 3.18
C PHE A 157 -19.06 -5.82 3.58
N LEU A 158 -19.90 -6.75 3.10
CA LEU A 158 -21.34 -6.76 3.42
C LEU A 158 -21.62 -7.09 4.89
N SER A 159 -20.78 -7.91 5.52
CA SER A 159 -20.89 -8.29 6.93
C SER A 159 -20.35 -7.21 7.91
N PHE A 160 -19.79 -6.11 7.40
CA PHE A 160 -19.09 -5.14 8.25
C PHE A 160 -20.05 -4.27 9.05
N SER A 161 -19.82 -4.18 10.37
CA SER A 161 -20.45 -3.21 11.27
C SER A 161 -19.38 -2.64 12.19
N GLY A 162 -19.04 -1.36 11.99
CA GLY A 162 -18.03 -0.66 12.77
C GLY A 162 -18.63 0.11 13.94
N LYS A 163 -17.77 0.57 14.86
CA LYS A 163 -18.13 1.61 15.85
C LYS A 163 -17.11 2.73 15.80
N SER A 164 -17.60 3.96 15.77
CA SER A 164 -16.78 5.16 15.95
C SER A 164 -16.30 5.28 17.40
N TYR A 165 -15.29 6.11 17.64
CA TYR A 165 -14.74 6.41 18.96
C TYR A 165 -15.81 6.93 19.95
N ASP A 166 -16.87 7.56 19.44
CA ASP A 166 -18.03 8.02 20.22
C ASP A 166 -19.08 6.92 20.49
N GLY A 167 -18.81 5.68 20.09
CA GLY A 167 -19.70 4.53 20.30
C GLY A 167 -20.86 4.40 19.32
N LYS A 168 -21.01 5.33 18.36
CA LYS A 168 -21.99 5.25 17.27
C LYS A 168 -21.63 4.13 16.29
N GLU A 169 -22.64 3.41 15.82
CA GLU A 169 -22.45 2.42 14.75
C GLU A 169 -22.13 3.15 13.45
N ILE A 170 -21.04 2.74 12.81
CA ILE A 170 -20.60 3.25 11.52
C ILE A 170 -20.56 2.12 10.51
N GLY A 171 -20.96 2.44 9.28
CA GLY A 171 -20.83 1.52 8.16
C GLY A 171 -19.37 1.38 7.72
N PHE A 172 -19.18 0.70 6.61
CA PHE A 172 -17.87 0.66 5.97
C PHE A 172 -17.56 2.04 5.37
N GLU A 173 -16.68 2.78 6.03
CA GLU A 173 -16.41 4.18 5.73
C GLU A 173 -14.96 4.43 5.31
N THR A 174 -14.74 5.60 4.71
CA THR A 174 -13.42 6.08 4.31
C THR A 174 -12.95 7.14 5.31
N HIS A 175 -12.31 6.73 6.42
CA HIS A 175 -11.77 7.71 7.39
C HIS A 175 -10.42 8.26 6.90
N TRP A 176 -9.51 7.38 6.50
CA TRP A 176 -8.31 7.69 5.73
C TRP A 176 -7.94 6.49 4.84
N TRP A 177 -6.99 6.63 3.93
CA TRP A 177 -6.69 5.58 2.95
C TRP A 177 -5.79 4.44 3.46
N GLY A 178 -5.26 4.52 4.68
CA GLY A 178 -4.21 3.61 5.12
C GLY A 178 -2.87 3.93 4.47
N ILE A 179 -1.77 3.48 5.08
CA ILE A 179 -0.44 3.59 4.46
C ILE A 179 -0.44 2.88 3.10
N LEU A 180 -1.05 1.69 3.02
CA LEU A 180 -1.16 0.95 1.75
C LEU A 180 -1.97 1.70 0.69
N GLY A 181 -3.11 2.31 1.05
CA GLY A 181 -3.93 3.02 0.07
C GLY A 181 -3.29 4.33 -0.38
N LEU A 182 -2.60 5.05 0.52
CA LEU A 182 -1.77 6.20 0.15
C LEU A 182 -0.67 5.81 -0.84
N ILE A 183 0.04 4.71 -0.60
CA ILE A 183 1.03 4.17 -1.56
C ILE A 183 0.35 3.83 -2.89
N GLY A 184 -0.87 3.29 -2.86
CA GLY A 184 -1.66 3.00 -4.07
C GLY A 184 -1.96 4.25 -4.90
N TRP A 185 -2.41 5.34 -4.27
CA TRP A 185 -2.64 6.63 -4.92
C TRP A 185 -1.36 7.23 -5.50
N VAL A 186 -0.28 7.23 -4.71
CA VAL A 186 1.03 7.72 -5.16
C VAL A 186 1.52 6.92 -6.37
N TYR A 187 1.36 5.59 -6.36
CA TYR A 187 1.75 4.73 -7.47
C TYR A 187 0.95 5.02 -8.73
N LEU A 188 -0.37 5.25 -8.60
CA LEU A 188 -1.24 5.61 -9.72
C LEU A 188 -0.83 6.93 -10.36
N ILE A 189 -0.64 7.97 -9.53
CA ILE A 189 -0.31 9.33 -10.00
C ILE A 189 1.11 9.36 -10.57
N ALA A 190 2.10 8.94 -9.79
CA ALA A 190 3.50 8.98 -10.20
C ALA A 190 3.76 8.06 -11.40
N GLY A 191 3.13 6.88 -11.41
CA GLY A 191 3.31 5.95 -12.52
C GLY A 191 2.63 6.39 -13.81
N SER A 192 1.43 6.96 -13.73
CA SER A 192 0.77 7.55 -14.90
C SER A 192 1.55 8.76 -15.41
N ALA A 193 1.97 9.66 -14.52
CA ALA A 193 2.78 10.82 -14.87
C ALA A 193 4.06 10.39 -15.60
N PHE A 194 4.81 9.42 -15.06
CA PHE A 194 6.01 8.89 -15.71
C PHE A 194 5.72 8.33 -17.11
N LEU A 195 4.65 7.54 -17.25
CA LEU A 195 4.31 6.86 -18.50
C LEU A 195 3.92 7.86 -19.61
N PHE A 196 3.20 8.93 -19.27
CA PHE A 196 2.75 9.93 -20.24
C PHE A 196 3.82 11.01 -20.53
N ILE A 197 4.66 11.35 -19.55
CA ILE A 197 5.70 12.38 -19.69
C ILE A 197 6.96 11.85 -20.41
N LYS A 198 7.16 10.53 -20.48
CA LYS A 198 8.23 9.85 -21.26
C LYS A 198 9.62 10.50 -21.11
N ASN A 199 10.21 10.43 -19.91
CA ASN A 199 11.55 10.96 -19.59
C ASN A 199 11.79 12.45 -19.93
N SER A 200 10.75 13.24 -20.23
CA SER A 200 10.90 14.69 -20.41
C SER A 200 11.11 15.36 -19.06
N LEU A 201 12.33 15.85 -18.82
CA LEU A 201 12.69 16.64 -17.62
C LEU A 201 11.70 17.78 -17.39
N MET A 202 11.35 18.52 -18.45
CA MET A 202 10.45 19.67 -18.37
C MET A 202 9.03 19.25 -18.00
N GLY A 203 8.53 18.14 -18.54
CA GLY A 203 7.23 17.59 -18.14
C GLY A 203 7.22 17.11 -16.70
N THR A 204 8.31 16.54 -16.20
CA THR A 204 8.44 16.13 -14.78
C THR A 204 8.43 17.33 -13.85
N PHE A 205 9.12 18.42 -14.20
CA PHE A 205 9.07 19.67 -13.45
C PHE A 205 7.65 20.26 -13.41
N VAL A 206 6.97 20.32 -14.56
CA VAL A 206 5.58 20.80 -14.62
C VAL A 206 4.66 19.95 -13.75
N ALA A 207 4.74 18.62 -13.85
CA ALA A 207 3.94 17.72 -13.03
C ALA A 207 4.22 17.88 -11.53
N PHE A 208 5.48 18.08 -11.15
CA PHE A 208 5.86 18.35 -9.75
C PHE A 208 5.21 19.64 -9.23
N PHE A 209 5.28 20.74 -9.98
CA PHE A 209 4.65 22.00 -9.58
C PHE A 209 3.12 21.95 -9.59
N VAL A 210 2.50 21.20 -10.52
CA VAL A 210 1.05 20.94 -10.51
C VAL A 210 0.64 20.17 -9.24
N CYS A 211 1.39 19.13 -8.87
CA CYS A 211 1.15 18.39 -7.63
C CYS A 211 1.30 19.26 -6.37
N LEU A 212 2.27 20.19 -6.36
CA LEU A 212 2.42 21.15 -5.26
C LEU A 212 1.26 22.17 -5.22
N GLY A 213 0.79 22.62 -6.38
CA GLY A 213 -0.31 23.59 -6.51
C GLY A 213 -1.67 23.03 -6.09
N LEU A 214 -1.87 21.71 -6.16
CA LEU A 214 -3.11 21.05 -5.71
C LEU A 214 -3.32 21.10 -4.19
N LYS A 215 -2.30 21.49 -3.40
CA LYS A 215 -2.33 21.47 -1.93
C LYS A 215 -2.98 22.72 -1.29
N HIS A 216 -3.69 23.53 -2.06
CA HIS A 216 -4.24 24.83 -1.63
C HIS A 216 -5.75 24.89 -1.40
N TYR A 217 -6.42 23.76 -1.13
CA TYR A 217 -7.82 23.73 -0.68
C TYR A 217 -8.05 22.69 0.41
#